data_AF-A0A2P7QLZ0-F1
#
_entry.id   AF-A0A2P7QLZ0-F1
#
_cell.length_a   1.000
_cell.length_b   1.000
_cell.length_c   1.000
_cell.angle_alpha   90.00
_cell.angle_beta   90.00
_cell.angle_gamma   90.00
#
_symmetry.space_group_name_H-M   'P 1'
#
loop_
_entity.id
_entity.type
_entity.pdbx_description
1 polymer ?
#
loop_
_entity_poly.entity_id
_entity_poly.type
_entity_poly.pdbx_seq_one_letter_code
_entity_poly.pdbx_strand_id
1 'polypeptide(L)'
;MLLSYPVILADDGFGTVYALCPDIPEAMTYAATREEAAAKAREAIEGALDLYRVEGRPIPKPGTVKGDIIVSLRAKDFGIEPSASAPLAKARVPGAAARRLHRIFSLRRLKAKVEG
;
A
#
# COMPACT_ATOMS: atom_id res chain seq x y z
N MET A 1 1.99 13.25 14.77
CA MET A 1 1.86 11.79 14.68
C MET A 1 3.01 11.23 13.84
N LEU A 2 3.53 10.05 14.18
CA LEU A 2 4.58 9.35 13.41
C LEU A 2 3.96 8.15 12.67
N LEU A 3 4.42 7.90 11.45
CA LEU A 3 4.15 6.69 10.66
C LEU A 3 5.40 5.83 10.70
N SER A 4 5.29 4.61 11.19
CA SER A 4 6.43 3.71 11.41
C SER A 4 6.31 2.49 10.52
N TYR A 5 6.96 2.51 9.37
CA TYR A 5 6.93 1.42 8.40
C TYR A 5 8.03 0.41 8.69
N PRO A 6 7.69 -0.89 8.82
CA PRO A 6 8.70 -1.94 8.90
C PRO A 6 9.37 -2.14 7.54
N VAL A 7 10.69 -2.28 7.54
CA VAL A 7 11.48 -2.61 6.35
C VAL A 7 12.23 -3.90 6.60
N ILE A 8 12.14 -4.80 5.63
CA ILE A 8 12.83 -6.09 5.61
C ILE A 8 14.13 -5.90 4.81
N LEU A 9 15.25 -6.32 5.40
CA LEU A 9 16.58 -6.31 4.79
C LEU A 9 17.05 -7.74 4.58
N ALA A 10 17.29 -8.09 3.33
CA ALA A 10 17.80 -9.42 2.99
C ALA A 10 18.86 -9.36 1.90
N ASP A 11 19.82 -10.26 2.01
CA ASP A 11 20.89 -10.44 1.07
C ASP A 11 20.37 -11.21 -0.16
N ASP A 12 20.74 -10.76 -1.36
CA ASP A 12 20.30 -11.37 -2.62
C ASP A 12 21.18 -12.56 -3.06
N GLY A 13 22.30 -12.78 -2.37
CA GLY A 13 23.29 -13.81 -2.71
C GLY A 13 24.28 -13.42 -3.80
N PHE A 14 24.16 -12.23 -4.40
CA PHE A 14 25.04 -11.66 -5.41
C PHE A 14 25.88 -10.49 -4.89
N GLY A 15 25.92 -10.31 -3.57
CA GLY A 15 26.66 -9.23 -2.92
C GLY A 15 25.89 -7.92 -2.86
N THR A 16 24.57 -7.94 -3.03
CA THR A 16 23.72 -6.79 -2.73
C THR A 16 22.69 -7.12 -1.64
N VAL A 17 22.27 -6.08 -0.93
CA VAL A 17 21.23 -6.15 0.06
C VAL A 17 20.03 -5.42 -0.49
N TYR A 18 18.87 -6.09 -0.51
CA TYR A 18 17.61 -5.44 -0.84
C TYR A 18 16.90 -4.99 0.43
N ALA A 19 16.23 -3.84 0.31
CA ALA A 19 15.35 -3.30 1.31
C ALA A 19 13.93 -3.21 0.77
N LEU A 20 12.98 -3.82 1.47
CA LEU A 20 11.58 -3.90 1.06
C LEU A 20 10.67 -3.43 2.20
N CYS A 21 9.76 -2.51 1.89
CA CYS A 21 8.63 -2.16 2.76
C CYS A 21 7.40 -2.99 2.33
N PRO A 22 6.89 -3.92 3.17
CA PRO A 22 5.72 -4.73 2.80
C PRO A 22 4.45 -3.91 2.56
N ASP A 23 4.31 -2.79 3.27
CA ASP A 23 3.14 -1.90 3.15
C ASP A 23 3.21 -0.96 1.93
N ILE A 24 4.43 -0.75 1.41
CA ILE A 24 4.72 0.13 0.27
C ILE A 24 5.68 -0.64 -0.67
N PRO A 25 5.17 -1.61 -1.45
CA PRO A 25 6.01 -2.43 -2.31
C PRO A 25 6.73 -1.61 -3.40
N GLU A 26 6.22 -0.42 -3.74
CA GLU A 26 6.89 0.51 -4.66
C GLU A 26 8.19 1.10 -4.09
N ALA A 27 8.41 1.05 -2.77
CA ALA A 27 9.58 1.59 -2.08
C ALA A 27 10.73 0.56 -1.94
N MET A 28 10.84 -0.39 -2.86
CA MET A 28 11.90 -1.40 -2.87
C MET A 28 13.21 -0.82 -3.41
N THR A 29 14.32 -1.06 -2.72
CA THR A 29 15.67 -0.58 -3.12
C THR A 29 16.74 -1.63 -2.91
N TYR A 30 17.92 -1.40 -3.49
CA TYR A 30 19.10 -2.26 -3.38
C TYR A 30 20.35 -1.44 -3.10
N ALA A 31 21.29 -2.01 -2.35
CA ALA A 31 22.57 -1.40 -2.05
C ALA A 31 23.68 -2.43 -1.81
N ALA A 32 24.93 -1.99 -1.75
CA ALA A 32 26.05 -2.89 -1.49
C ALA A 32 26.14 -3.32 -0.01
N THR A 33 25.60 -2.51 0.91
CA THR A 33 25.63 -2.78 2.35
C THR A 33 24.25 -2.63 2.98
N ARG A 34 24.06 -3.24 4.17
CA ARG A 34 22.81 -3.13 4.95
C ARG A 34 22.52 -1.69 5.36
N GLU A 35 23.55 -0.94 5.72
CA GLU A 35 23.42 0.46 6.14
C GLU A 35 22.99 1.37 4.98
N GLU A 36 23.58 1.16 3.80
CA GLU A 36 23.22 1.90 2.60
C GLU A 36 21.81 1.52 2.13
N ALA A 37 21.44 0.24 2.19
CA ALA A 37 20.09 -0.23 1.88
C ALA A 37 19.06 0.39 2.82
N ALA A 38 19.37 0.50 4.12
CA ALA A 38 18.51 1.16 5.10
C ALA A 38 18.33 2.66 4.81
N ALA A 39 19.41 3.37 4.45
CA ALA A 39 19.35 4.79 4.09
C ALA A 39 18.48 5.01 2.84
N LYS A 40 18.71 4.20 1.79
CA LYS A 40 17.94 4.25 0.55
C LYS A 40 16.47 3.88 0.75
N ALA A 41 16.18 2.92 1.62
CA ALA A 41 14.81 2.53 1.94
C ALA A 41 14.00 3.70 2.50
N ARG A 42 14.61 4.53 3.35
CA ARG A 42 13.96 5.72 3.87
C ARG A 42 13.59 6.70 2.76
N GLU A 43 14.55 7.05 1.90
CA GLU A 43 14.33 7.96 0.78
C GLU A 43 13.26 7.42 -0.19
N ALA A 44 13.28 6.11 -0.45
CA ALA A 44 12.29 5.47 -1.30
C ALA A 44 10.88 5.47 -0.69
N ILE A 45 10.75 5.26 0.62
CA ILE A 45 9.45 5.38 1.31
C ILE A 45 8.95 6.82 1.24
N GLU A 46 9.80 7.82 1.54
CA GLU A 46 9.43 9.24 1.45
C GLU A 46 8.95 9.59 0.02
N GLY A 47 9.71 9.20 -1.00
CA GLY A 47 9.35 9.44 -2.40
C GLY A 47 8.08 8.72 -2.83
N ALA A 48 7.89 7.46 -2.43
CA ALA A 48 6.67 6.71 -2.72
C ALA A 48 5.45 7.39 -2.10
N LEU A 49 5.51 7.77 -0.82
CA LEU A 49 4.42 8.46 -0.13
C LEU A 49 4.08 9.81 -0.77
N ASP A 50 5.08 10.54 -1.27
CA ASP A 50 4.85 11.75 -2.05
C ASP A 50 4.12 11.46 -3.36
N LEU A 51 4.46 10.38 -4.06
CA LEU A 51 3.72 9.95 -5.25
C LEU A 51 2.27 9.59 -4.92
N TYR A 52 2.01 8.84 -3.84
CA TYR A 52 0.64 8.57 -3.37
C TYR A 52 -0.15 9.87 -3.20
N ARG A 53 0.46 10.88 -2.56
CA ARG A 53 -0.15 12.19 -2.33
C ARG A 53 -0.40 12.95 -3.65
N VAL A 54 0.57 12.99 -4.55
CA VAL A 54 0.45 13.67 -5.86
C VAL A 54 -0.62 13.01 -6.73
N GLU A 55 -0.71 11.68 -6.70
CA GLU A 55 -1.72 10.90 -7.44
C GLU A 55 -3.12 10.93 -6.78
N GLY A 56 -3.26 11.56 -5.60
CA GLY A 56 -4.51 11.56 -4.84
C GLY A 56 -4.91 10.17 -4.31
N ARG A 57 -3.96 9.25 -4.21
CA ARG A 57 -4.16 7.91 -3.65
C ARG A 57 -4.12 8.00 -2.11
N PRO A 58 -4.91 7.16 -1.41
CA PRO A 58 -4.82 7.08 0.03
C PRO A 58 -3.44 6.55 0.45
N ILE A 59 -2.84 7.19 1.44
CA ILE A 59 -1.58 6.72 2.02
C ILE A 59 -1.83 5.39 2.77
N PRO A 60 -1.06 4.34 2.49
CA PRO A 60 -1.17 3.06 3.20
C PRO A 60 -0.88 3.27 4.70
N LYS A 61 -1.58 2.53 5.56
CA LYS A 61 -1.28 2.56 6.99
C LYS A 61 -0.10 1.62 7.27
N PRO A 62 0.85 1.98 8.14
CA PRO A 62 1.92 1.07 8.52
C PRO A 62 1.35 -0.20 9.17
N GLY A 63 1.83 -1.34 8.70
CA GLY A 63 1.45 -2.66 9.18
C GLY A 63 2.18 -3.06 10.47
N THR A 64 1.78 -4.21 11.00
CA THR A 64 2.40 -4.82 12.21
C THR A 64 3.41 -5.92 11.88
N VAL A 65 3.81 -6.03 10.61
CA VAL A 65 4.79 -7.02 10.17
C VAL A 65 6.13 -6.76 10.84
N LYS A 66 6.82 -7.84 11.25
CA LYS A 66 8.17 -7.73 11.80
C LYS A 66 9.15 -7.38 10.67
N GLY A 67 9.70 -6.17 10.71
CA GLY A 67 10.83 -5.75 9.88
C GLY A 67 12.16 -5.86 10.63
N ASP A 68 13.26 -5.79 9.88
CA ASP A 68 14.62 -5.70 10.42
C ASP A 68 14.90 -4.28 10.95
N ILE A 69 14.35 -3.26 10.29
CA ILE A 69 14.41 -1.86 10.71
C ILE A 69 13.02 -1.23 10.66
N ILE A 70 12.87 -0.09 11.35
CA ILE A 70 11.65 0.71 11.33
C ILE A 70 11.99 2.10 10.82
N VAL A 71 11.36 2.51 9.72
CA VAL A 71 11.47 3.86 9.18
C VAL A 71 10.31 4.69 9.74
N SER A 72 10.64 5.70 10.55
CA SER A 72 9.65 6.57 11.19
C SER A 72 9.62 7.94 10.52
N LEU A 73 8.47 8.31 9.98
CA LEU A 73 8.24 9.57 9.27
C LEU A 73 7.13 10.38 9.93
N ARG A 74 7.15 11.71 9.79
CA ARG A 74 6.10 12.54 10.37
C ARG A 74 4.88 12.55 9.46
N ALA A 75 3.74 12.17 9.99
CA ALA A 75 2.49 12.06 9.23
C ALA A 75 2.08 13.40 8.55
N LYS A 76 2.35 14.52 9.22
CA LYS A 76 2.07 15.87 8.72
C LYS A 76 2.81 16.20 7.42
N ASP A 77 4.00 15.64 7.23
CA ASP A 77 4.84 15.92 6.05
C ASP A 77 4.16 15.37 4.77
N PHE A 78 3.23 14.42 4.93
CA PHE A 78 2.43 13.82 3.84
C PHE A 78 0.94 14.22 3.88
N GLY A 79 0.59 15.28 4.61
CA GLY A 79 -0.79 15.78 4.70
C GLY A 79 -1.74 14.89 5.51
N ILE A 80 -1.21 13.97 6.31
CA ILE A 80 -2.02 13.20 7.27
C ILE A 80 -2.14 14.02 8.55
N GLU A 81 -3.18 14.84 8.59
CA GLU A 81 -3.54 15.58 9.79
C GLU A 81 -4.27 14.67 10.79
N PRO A 82 -4.01 14.79 12.11
CA PRO A 82 -4.81 14.13 13.11
C PRO A 82 -6.23 14.71 13.04
N SER A 83 -7.15 13.96 12.43
CA SER A 83 -8.57 14.27 12.50
C SER A 83 -8.99 14.24 13.96
N ALA A 84 -9.18 15.42 14.56
CA ALA A 84 -9.93 15.55 15.79
C ALA A 84 -11.36 15.09 15.48
N SER A 85 -11.70 13.87 15.88
CA SER A 85 -13.01 13.29 15.61
C SER A 85 -14.09 14.16 16.27
N ALA A 86 -14.90 14.83 15.45
CA ALA A 86 -16.28 15.16 15.83
C ALA A 86 -17.03 13.83 16.08
N PRO A 87 -17.96 13.78 17.05
CA PRO A 87 -18.68 12.55 17.35
C PRO A 87 -19.46 12.07 16.11
N LEU A 88 -19.17 10.83 15.70
CA LEU A 88 -19.89 10.10 14.67
C LEU A 88 -21.38 10.03 15.07
N ALA A 89 -22.22 10.82 14.41
CA ALA A 89 -23.66 10.71 14.54
C ALA A 89 -24.05 9.25 14.20
N LYS A 90 -24.73 8.57 15.13
CA LYS A 90 -25.24 7.22 14.92
C LYS A 90 -26.14 7.22 13.68
N ALA A 91 -25.68 6.62 12.59
CA ALA A 91 -26.52 6.28 11.46
C ALA A 91 -27.53 5.24 11.94
N ARG A 92 -28.75 5.70 12.24
CA ARG A 92 -29.91 4.83 12.42
C ARG A 92 -30.22 4.20 11.07
N VAL A 93 -30.14 2.87 10.98
CA VAL A 93 -30.56 2.13 9.78
C VAL A 93 -32.05 1.82 9.92
N PRO A 94 -32.96 2.36 9.08
CA PRO A 94 -34.31 1.84 8.95
C PRO A 94 -34.34 0.80 7.83
N GLY A 95 -34.84 -0.40 8.16
CA GLY A 95 -35.69 -1.22 7.29
C GLY A 95 -35.14 -1.71 5.94
N ALA A 96 -34.82 -3.01 5.92
CA ALA A 96 -35.16 -3.99 4.87
C ALA A 96 -35.52 -3.48 3.44
N ALA A 97 -34.69 -3.82 2.46
CA ALA A 97 -35.11 -4.39 1.16
C ALA A 97 -33.89 -4.85 0.35
N ALA A 98 -33.54 -6.14 0.47
CA ALA A 98 -32.56 -6.78 -0.39
C ALA A 98 -33.07 -6.77 -1.85
N ARG A 99 -32.46 -5.96 -2.71
CA ARG A 99 -32.66 -6.04 -4.16
C ARG A 99 -31.47 -6.77 -4.78
N ARG A 100 -31.78 -7.99 -5.24
CA ARG A 100 -30.90 -8.92 -5.95
C ARG A 100 -30.58 -8.36 -7.34
N LEU A 101 -29.34 -7.97 -7.61
CA LEU A 101 -28.90 -7.63 -8.96
C LEU A 101 -28.40 -8.88 -9.69
N HIS A 102 -29.07 -9.21 -10.79
CA HIS A 102 -28.73 -10.32 -11.69
C HIS A 102 -27.55 -9.88 -12.57
N ARG A 103 -26.34 -10.37 -12.30
CA ARG A 103 -25.19 -10.11 -13.19
C ARG A 103 -25.17 -11.18 -14.29
N ILE A 104 -25.74 -10.84 -15.44
CA ILE A 104 -25.62 -11.62 -16.67
C ILE A 104 -24.15 -11.54 -17.13
N PHE A 105 -23.37 -12.59 -16.87
CA PHE A 105 -22.06 -12.77 -17.47
C PHE A 105 -22.27 -13.41 -18.86
N SER A 106 -22.54 -12.59 -19.86
CA SER A 106 -22.44 -13.01 -21.26
C SER A 106 -20.97 -12.92 -21.66
N LEU A 107 -20.39 -14.04 -22.12
CA LEU A 107 -19.36 -14.15 -23.17
C LEU A 107 -18.84 -15.60 -23.21
N ARG A 108 -19.59 -16.49 -23.88
CA ARG A 108 -19.03 -17.73 -24.45
C ARG A 108 -19.97 -18.31 -25.49
N ARG A 109 -19.72 -17.95 -26.76
CA ARG A 109 -19.88 -18.82 -27.94
C ARG A 109 -19.41 -18.06 -29.19
N LEU A 110 -18.09 -18.05 -29.40
CA LEU A 110 -17.56 -18.00 -30.77
C LEU A 110 -17.90 -19.37 -31.38
N LYS A 111 -18.89 -19.37 -32.26
CA LYS A 111 -19.31 -20.53 -33.03
C LYS A 111 -18.14 -20.97 -33.91
N ALA A 112 -17.73 -22.23 -33.73
CA ALA A 112 -17.16 -23.01 -34.81
C ALA A 112 -18.16 -22.96 -35.98
N LYS A 113 -17.72 -22.39 -37.11
CA LYS A 113 -18.40 -22.50 -38.40
C LYS A 113 -17.76 -23.68 -39.11
N VAL A 114 -18.39 -24.84 -38.97
CA VAL A 114 -18.29 -25.91 -39.96
C VAL A 114 -19.47 -25.69 -40.90
N GLU A 115 -19.19 -25.59 -42.19
CA GLU A 115 -19.88 -26.24 -43.31
C GLU A 115 -19.73 -25.41 -44.59
N GLY A 116 -19.29 -26.12 -45.63
CA GLY A 116 -18.79 -25.67 -46.92
C GLY A 116 -17.74 -26.67 -47.37
#